data_AF-A0A929EYW5-F1
#
_entry.id   AF-A0A929EYW5-F1
#
_cell.length_a   1.000
_cell.length_b   1.000
_cell.length_c   1.000
_cell.angle_alpha   90.00
_cell.angle_beta   90.00
_cell.angle_gamma   90.00
#
_symmetry.space_group_name_H-M   'P 1'
#
loop_
_entity.id
_entity.type
_entity.pdbx_description
1 polymer ?
#
loop_
_entity_poly.entity_id
_entity_poly.type
_entity_poly.pdbx_seq_one_letter_code
_entity_poly.pdbx_strand_id
1 'polypeptide(L)' 'MSLPKGYSVLHEIKAKKEAFEEEVGHCMGIRLTPEMAVQVREELHRYYNRDPGEALMTLFGAEIVCTDADELGFED' A
#
# COMPACT_ATOMS: atom_id res chain seq x y z
N MET A 1 4.96 -12.42 8.92
CA MET A 1 4.56 -13.71 8.29
C MET A 1 5.05 -13.67 6.85
N SER A 2 5.71 -14.70 6.31
CA SER A 2 6.21 -14.63 4.92
C SER A 2 5.08 -14.88 3.92
N LEU A 3 4.80 -13.90 3.06
CA LEU A 3 3.79 -13.97 2.01
C LEU A 3 4.22 -14.96 0.90
N PRO A 4 3.26 -15.64 0.23
CA PRO A 4 3.56 -16.67 -0.75
C PRO A 4 4.29 -16.12 -1.99
N LYS A 5 5.08 -16.98 -2.64
CA LYS A 5 5.87 -16.63 -3.84
C LYS A 5 4.92 -16.20 -4.97
N GLY A 6 5.00 -14.94 -5.41
CA GLY A 6 4.12 -14.34 -6.42
C GLY A 6 3.01 -13.45 -5.84
N TYR A 7 2.94 -13.29 -4.52
CA TYR A 7 2.09 -12.31 -3.88
C TYR A 7 2.57 -10.89 -4.18
N SER A 8 1.66 -10.02 -4.59
CA SER A 8 1.92 -8.59 -4.78
C SER A 8 1.15 -7.84 -3.70
N VAL A 9 1.90 -7.17 -2.82
CA VAL A 9 1.34 -6.30 -1.78
C VAL A 9 0.58 -5.14 -2.42
N LEU A 10 1.06 -4.64 -3.57
CA LEU A 10 0.32 -3.64 -4.34
C LEU A 10 -1.06 -4.12 -4.79
N HIS A 11 -1.18 -5.37 -5.27
CA HIS A 11 -2.48 -5.93 -5.63
C HIS A 11 -3.39 -6.12 -4.41
N GLU A 12 -2.86 -6.54 -3.26
CA GLU A 12 -3.64 -6.65 -2.03
C GLU A 12 -4.18 -5.29 -1.58
N ILE A 13 -3.31 -4.28 -1.49
CA ILE A 13 -3.67 -2.92 -1.09
C ILE A 13 -4.75 -2.39 -2.03
N LYS A 14 -4.59 -2.59 -3.34
CA LYS A 14 -5.56 -2.14 -4.35
C LYS A 14 -6.92 -2.81 -4.14
N ALA A 15 -6.97 -4.12 -3.97
CA ALA A 15 -8.23 -4.85 -3.79
C ALA A 15 -8.97 -4.42 -2.51
N LYS A 16 -8.24 -4.21 -1.42
CA LYS A 16 -8.83 -3.73 -0.16
C LYS A 16 -9.28 -2.27 -0.25
N LYS A 17 -8.54 -1.41 -0.95
CA LYS A 17 -8.95 -0.03 -1.24
C LYS A 17 -10.25 -0.01 -2.06
N GLU A 18 -10.33 -0.81 -3.12
CA GLU A 18 -11.55 -0.90 -3.95
C GLU A 18 -12.76 -1.33 -3.12
N ALA A 19 -12.60 -2.35 -2.25
CA ALA A 19 -13.67 -2.77 -1.34
C ALA A 19 -14.09 -1.67 -0.35
N PHE A 20 -13.13 -0.91 0.19
CA PHE A 20 -13.41 0.23 1.07
C PHE A 20 -14.15 1.35 0.33
N GLU A 21 -13.75 1.66 -0.90
CA GLU A 21 -14.41 2.68 -1.73
C GLU A 21 -15.81 2.25 -2.17
N GLU A 22 -16.08 0.95 -2.36
CA GLU A 22 -17.43 0.45 -2.58
C GLU A 22 -18.35 0.68 -1.36
N GLU A 23 -17.79 0.66 -0.15
CA GLU A 23 -18.52 0.89 1.10
C GLU A 23 -18.66 2.38 1.45
N VAL A 24 -17.58 3.15 1.35
CA VAL A 24 -17.46 4.53 1.86
C VAL A 24 -17.51 5.59 0.73
N GLY A 25 -17.38 5.15 -0.52
CA GLY A 25 -17.43 6.01 -1.73
C GLY A 25 -16.09 6.63 -2.11
N HIS A 26 -15.12 6.69 -1.20
CA HIS A 26 -13.77 7.21 -1.46
C HIS A 26 -12.76 6.76 -0.39
N CYS A 27 -11.47 6.89 -0.70
CA CYS A 27 -10.35 6.63 0.20
C CYS A 27 -9.32 7.75 0.04
N MET A 28 -9.06 8.53 1.09
CA MET A 28 -8.04 9.57 1.10
C MET A 28 -6.72 9.11 1.72
N GLY A 29 -6.77 8.22 2.72
CA GLY A 29 -5.59 7.78 3.47
C GLY A 29 -5.37 6.27 3.45
N ILE A 30 -4.10 5.87 3.41
CA ILE A 30 -3.66 4.48 3.54
C ILE A 30 -2.61 4.39 4.65
N ARG A 31 -2.83 3.47 5.58
CA ARG A 31 -1.89 3.09 6.65
C ARG A 31 -1.25 1.76 6.28
N LEU A 32 0.07 1.72 6.17
CA LEU A 32 0.83 0.52 5.85
C LEU A 32 1.55 -0.02 7.09
N THR A 33 1.70 -1.34 7.15
CA THR A 33 2.65 -1.94 8.10
C THR A 33 4.09 -1.77 7.60
N PRO A 34 5.10 -1.85 8.48
CA PRO A 34 6.50 -1.78 8.08
C PRO A 34 6.87 -2.81 7.01
N GLU A 35 6.38 -4.04 7.14
CA GLU A 35 6.63 -5.12 6.18
C GLU A 35 6.00 -4.81 4.81
N MET A 36 4.82 -4.20 4.77
CA MET A 36 4.15 -3.82 3.52
C MET A 36 4.84 -2.63 2.86
N ALA A 37 5.26 -1.61 3.63
CA ALA A 37 5.97 -0.45 3.09
C ALA A 37 7.27 -0.86 2.37
N VAL A 38 8.05 -1.77 2.97
CA VAL A 38 9.27 -2.31 2.35
C VAL A 38 8.93 -3.07 1.06
N GLN A 39 7.94 -3.94 1.08
CA GLN A 39 7.55 -4.73 -0.09
C GLN A 39 6.99 -3.86 -1.22
N VAL A 40 6.16 -2.87 -0.90
CA VAL A 40 5.66 -1.89 -1.87
C VAL A 40 6.83 -1.19 -2.54
N ARG A 41 7.84 -0.72 -1.78
CA ARG A 41 9.03 -0.09 -2.34
C ARG A 41 9.79 -1.02 -3.29
N GLU A 42 9.99 -2.28 -2.90
CA GLU A 42 10.66 -3.28 -3.74
C GLU A 42 9.87 -3.60 -5.02
N GLU A 43 8.54 -3.66 -4.94
CA GLU A 43 7.68 -3.88 -6.09
C GLU A 43 7.70 -2.67 -7.03
N LEU A 44 7.53 -1.45 -6.52
CA LEU A 44 7.61 -0.22 -7.29
C LEU A 44 8.99 -0.07 -7.95
N HIS A 45 10.07 -0.38 -7.23
CA HIS A 45 11.41 -0.42 -7.80
C HIS A 45 11.48 -1.39 -8.98
N ARG A 46 10.96 -2.62 -8.82
CA ARG A 46 10.93 -3.62 -9.89
C ARG A 46 10.13 -3.16 -11.12
N TYR A 47 9.01 -2.48 -10.92
CA TYR A 47 8.15 -2.01 -12.02
C TYR A 47 8.72 -0.80 -12.76
N TYR A 48 9.23 0.18 -12.02
CA TYR A 48 9.65 1.48 -12.58
C TYR A 48 11.17 1.60 -12.76
N ASN A 49 11.93 0.56 -12.39
CA ASN A 49 13.39 0.56 -12.35
C ASN A 49 13.96 1.76 -11.58
N ARG A 50 13.24 2.20 -10.54
CA ARG A 50 13.56 3.37 -9.71
C ARG A 50 13.03 3.14 -8.30
N ASP A 51 13.90 3.34 -7.31
CA ASP A 51 13.51 3.35 -5.91
C ASP A 51 12.79 4.67 -5.56
N PRO A 52 11.52 4.65 -5.12
CA PRO A 52 10.85 5.85 -4.62
C PRO A 52 11.44 6.34 -3.28
N GLY A 53 12.32 5.57 -2.65
CA GLY A 53 12.89 5.85 -1.34
C GLY A 53 11.94 5.45 -0.22
N GLU A 54 12.26 5.87 1.00
CA GLU A 54 11.43 5.61 2.19
C GLU A 54 10.15 6.45 2.22
N ALA A 55 10.11 7.53 1.44
CA ALA A 55 8.95 8.39 1.30
C ALA A 55 7.99 7.82 0.25
N LEU A 56 7.18 6.85 0.64
CA LEU A 56 5.97 6.50 -0.10
C LEU A 56 4.96 7.63 0.10
N MET A 57 4.77 8.47 -0.93
CA MET A 57 3.90 9.65 -0.80
C MET A 57 2.44 9.30 -1.08
N THR A 58 2.19 8.53 -2.14
CA THR A 58 0.84 8.15 -2.55
C THR A 58 0.82 6.75 -3.16
N LEU A 59 -0.31 6.06 -3.00
CA LEU A 59 -0.62 4.82 -3.69
C LEU A 59 -2.06 4.86 -4.19
N PHE A 60 -2.27 4.51 -5.46
CA PHE A 60 -3.62 4.44 -6.07
C PHE A 60 -4.46 5.71 -5.90
N GLY A 61 -3.82 6.88 -5.89
CA GLY A 61 -4.47 8.19 -5.72
C GLY A 61 -4.78 8.59 -4.28
N ALA A 62 -4.44 7.75 -3.29
CA ALA A 62 -4.57 8.04 -1.86
C ALA A 62 -3.20 8.31 -1.21
N GLU A 63 -3.20 9.10 -0.14
CA GLU A 63 -1.99 9.48 0.60
C GLU A 63 -1.57 8.37 1.56
N ILE A 64 -0.27 8.14 1.68
CA ILE A 64 0.25 7.26 2.74
C ILE A 64 0.41 8.09 4.00
N VAL A 65 -0.48 7.87 4.96
CA VAL A 65 -0.52 8.65 6.21
C VAL A 65 0.46 8.12 7.26
N CYS A 66 0.80 6.83 7.19
CA CYS A 66 1.65 6.14 8.16
C CYS A 66 2.18 4.82 7.56
N THR A 67 3.43 4.46 7.87
CA THR A 67 4.09 3.22 7.42
C THR A 67 4.54 2.30 8.56
N ASP A 68 4.25 2.69 9.81
CA ASP A 68 4.53 1.97 11.04
C ASP A 68 3.26 1.46 11.73
N ALA A 69 2.17 1.30 10.99
CA ALA A 69 0.91 0.79 11.52
C ALA A 69 1.01 -0.69 11.91
N ASP A 70 0.27 -1.09 12.95
CA ASP A 70 0.15 -2.49 13.36
C ASP A 70 -0.59 -3.35 12.31
N GLU A 71 -1.49 -2.74 11.53
CA GLU A 71 -2.26 -3.38 10.46
C GLU A 71 -2.53 -2.44 9.27
N LEU A 72 -2.84 -3.01 8.11
CA LEU A 72 -3.25 -2.25 6.92
C LEU A 72 -4.62 -1.60 7.18
N GLY A 73 -4.71 -0.28 6.97
CA GLY A 73 -5.94 0.48 7.15
C GLY A 73 -6.19 1.52 6.05
N PHE A 74 -7.46 1.94 5.94
CA PHE A 74 -7.94 2.95 5.00
C PHE A 74 -8.76 4.01 5.72
N GLU A 75 -8.68 5.26 5.25
CA GLU A 75 -9.37 6.42 5.82
C GLU A 75 -10.01 7.24 4.70
N ASP A 76 -11.19 7.82 4.96
CA ASP A 76 -11.89 8.74 4.07
C ASP A 76 -11.43 10.19 4.21
#